data_AF-A0A975VDA0-F1
#
_entry.id   AF-A0A975VDA0-F1
#
_cell.length_a   1.000
_cell.length_b   1.000
_cell.length_c   1.000
_cell.angle_alpha   90.00
_cell.angle_beta   90.00
_cell.angle_gamma   90.00
#
_symmetry.space_group_name_H-M   'P 1'
#
loop_
_entity.id
_entity.type
_entity.pdbx_description
1 polymer ?
#
loop_
_entity_poly.entity_id
_entity_poly.type
_entity_poly.pdbx_seq_one_letter_code
_entity_poly.pdbx_strand_id
1 'polypeptide(L)'
;MTCQSTRTHNSRLRLRRSCWWSGHLHVRHQAGLVETTNLTFALAVDDGWPPVAAEGLPCRPVADGFEVLVPPLFVKGLAVGDVIRVKSEVNGQVTEWETLRASANSTVWLMVQGVDLRQELDELRALGCNTSSFPGGQVHSIDVPSSLAIEELESRLDGKYSEEQVALAYPVWRRED
;
A
#
# COMPACT_ATOMS: atom_id res chain seq x y z
N MET A 1 -5.19 -54.83 -29.68
CA MET A 1 -4.29 -55.41 -30.70
C MET A 1 -4.80 -55.01 -32.07
N THR A 2 -4.00 -54.15 -32.71
CA THR A 2 -3.90 -53.73 -34.13
C THR A 2 -4.74 -54.46 -35.19
N CYS A 3 -5.34 -53.70 -36.11
CA CYS A 3 -4.89 -53.73 -37.51
C CYS A 3 -5.35 -52.49 -38.31
N GLN A 4 -4.49 -52.04 -39.23
CA GLN A 4 -4.52 -50.76 -39.93
C GLN A 4 -5.16 -50.83 -41.34
N SER A 5 -5.66 -49.66 -41.77
CA SER A 5 -5.51 -49.03 -43.11
C SER A 5 -6.14 -49.66 -44.37
N THR A 6 -6.88 -48.83 -45.11
CA THR A 6 -6.57 -48.58 -46.53
C THR A 6 -7.17 -47.25 -47.04
N ARG A 7 -6.32 -46.47 -47.71
CA ARG A 7 -6.63 -45.26 -48.52
C ARG A 7 -7.00 -45.67 -49.95
N THR A 8 -7.95 -44.98 -50.60
CA THR A 8 -7.85 -44.39 -51.97
C THR A 8 -9.18 -43.65 -52.29
N HIS A 9 -9.25 -42.33 -52.47
CA HIS A 9 -8.92 -41.45 -53.63
C HIS A 9 -10.00 -41.39 -54.74
N ASN A 10 -10.74 -40.27 -54.80
CA ASN A 10 -11.25 -39.52 -55.99
C ASN A 10 -12.38 -38.58 -55.52
N SER A 11 -12.67 -37.40 -56.08
CA SER A 11 -12.01 -36.47 -57.00
C SER A 11 -12.90 -35.21 -57.05
N ARG A 12 -12.28 -34.04 -56.88
CA ARG A 12 -12.57 -32.73 -57.49
C ARG A 12 -14.00 -32.44 -57.98
N LEU A 13 -14.59 -31.35 -57.47
CA LEU A 13 -15.05 -30.18 -58.27
C LEU A 13 -15.35 -28.95 -57.37
N ARG A 14 -14.55 -27.88 -57.60
CA ARG A 14 -14.85 -26.41 -57.67
C ARG A 14 -16.13 -25.87 -57.02
N LEU A 15 -16.25 -24.65 -56.48
CA LEU A 15 -15.40 -23.53 -56.01
C LEU A 15 -16.42 -22.42 -55.59
N ARG A 16 -16.12 -21.67 -54.51
CA ARG A 16 -16.68 -20.34 -54.10
C ARG A 16 -18.09 -20.38 -53.46
N ARG A 17 -18.39 -19.69 -52.34
CA ARG A 17 -17.96 -18.37 -51.87
C ARG A 17 -17.92 -18.26 -50.34
N SER A 18 -16.88 -17.57 -49.87
CA SER A 18 -16.72 -16.75 -48.66
C SER A 18 -17.87 -16.70 -47.64
N CYS A 19 -17.59 -17.14 -46.40
CA CYS A 19 -18.17 -16.57 -45.19
C CYS A 19 -17.04 -16.06 -44.30
N TRP A 20 -17.23 -14.83 -43.85
CA TRP A 20 -16.25 -13.99 -43.19
C TRP A 20 -16.16 -14.32 -41.69
N TRP A 21 -14.90 -14.32 -41.22
CA TRP A 21 -14.44 -13.88 -39.89
C TRP A 21 -14.79 -14.72 -38.66
N SER A 22 -13.71 -15.36 -38.19
CA SER A 22 -13.41 -15.92 -36.89
C SER A 22 -13.80 -15.00 -35.72
N GLY A 23 -14.66 -15.49 -34.84
CA GLY A 23 -14.90 -14.92 -33.51
C GLY A 23 -14.19 -15.73 -32.43
N HIS A 24 -12.85 -15.65 -32.36
CA HIS A 24 -12.14 -16.00 -31.13
C HIS A 24 -12.15 -14.77 -30.23
N LEU A 25 -13.14 -14.67 -29.35
CA LEU A 25 -13.11 -13.73 -28.24
C LEU A 25 -12.08 -14.24 -27.22
N HIS A 26 -10.81 -13.91 -27.45
CA HIS A 26 -9.83 -13.92 -26.37
C HIS A 26 -10.16 -12.75 -25.45
N VAL A 27 -10.89 -13.01 -24.37
CA VAL A 27 -10.84 -12.13 -23.19
C VAL A 27 -9.44 -12.28 -22.63
N ARG A 28 -8.51 -11.46 -23.12
CA ARG A 28 -7.26 -11.23 -22.42
C ARG A 28 -7.65 -10.51 -21.13
N HIS A 29 -7.58 -11.22 -20.01
CA HIS A 29 -7.36 -10.58 -18.73
C HIS A 29 -6.07 -9.76 -18.86
N GLN A 30 -6.19 -8.48 -19.19
CA GLN A 30 -5.14 -7.53 -18.87
C GLN A 30 -5.12 -7.48 -17.35
N ALA A 31 -4.15 -8.19 -16.75
CA ALA A 31 -3.70 -7.88 -15.42
C ALA A 31 -3.19 -6.43 -15.47
N GLY A 32 -4.05 -5.48 -15.13
CA GLY A 32 -3.73 -4.06 -15.15
C GLY A 32 -2.58 -3.82 -14.17
N LEU A 33 -1.50 -3.22 -14.66
CA LEU A 33 -0.55 -2.57 -13.77
C LEU A 33 -1.35 -1.54 -12.98
N VAL A 34 -1.40 -1.71 -11.66
CA VAL A 34 -1.99 -0.71 -10.78
C VAL A 34 -1.05 0.49 -10.82
N GLU A 35 -1.41 1.51 -11.60
CA GLU A 35 -0.63 2.74 -11.66
C GLU A 35 -0.55 3.33 -10.25
N THR A 36 0.67 3.43 -9.75
CA THR A 36 0.97 4.03 -8.45
C THR A 36 1.69 5.35 -8.73
N THR A 37 1.29 6.41 -8.04
CA THR A 37 1.94 7.72 -8.07
C THR A 37 2.55 8.02 -6.70
N ASN A 38 3.55 8.89 -6.64
CA ASN A 38 4.14 9.31 -5.37
C ASN A 38 3.80 10.77 -5.13
N LEU A 39 2.95 11.04 -4.14
CA LEU A 39 2.64 12.41 -3.71
C LEU A 39 3.70 12.87 -2.72
N THR A 40 4.27 14.06 -2.93
CA THR A 40 5.23 14.64 -1.99
C THR A 40 4.50 15.60 -1.06
N PHE A 41 4.46 15.35 0.24
CA PHE A 41 3.83 16.21 1.22
C PHE A 41 4.87 17.14 1.85
N ALA A 42 4.56 18.43 1.91
CA ALA A 42 5.37 19.39 2.65
C ALA A 42 5.18 19.17 4.16
N LEU A 43 6.28 19.21 4.92
CA LEU A 43 6.29 19.01 6.37
C LEU A 43 6.73 20.29 7.08
N ALA A 44 6.05 20.64 8.16
CA ALA A 44 6.48 21.70 9.05
C ALA A 44 7.57 21.15 9.98
N VAL A 45 8.82 21.54 9.73
CA VAL A 45 9.96 21.21 10.59
C VAL A 45 10.04 22.21 11.73
N ASP A 46 9.92 21.72 12.96
CA ASP A 46 10.05 22.48 14.20
C ASP A 46 11.10 21.83 15.09
N ASP A 47 12.05 22.63 15.57
CA ASP A 47 13.22 22.19 16.36
C ASP A 47 13.92 20.93 15.80
N GLY A 48 14.09 20.87 14.48
CA GLY A 48 14.74 19.75 13.79
C GLY A 48 13.88 18.49 13.61
N TRP A 49 12.59 18.54 13.95
CA TRP A 49 11.64 17.45 13.78
C TRP A 49 10.44 17.82 12.89
N PRO A 50 10.05 17.00 11.89
CA PRO A 50 10.76 15.81 11.42
C PRO A 50 12.12 16.16 10.78
N PRO A 51 13.04 15.20 10.63
CA PRO A 51 14.39 15.45 10.08
C PRO A 51 14.40 15.76 8.57
N VAL A 52 13.23 15.81 7.94
CA VAL A 52 13.03 16.06 6.51
C VAL A 52 11.92 17.09 6.32
N ALA A 53 12.06 17.97 5.33
CA ALA A 53 11.08 19.00 5.01
C ALA A 53 9.91 18.51 4.13
N ALA A 54 10.00 17.27 3.63
CA ALA A 54 8.96 16.65 2.84
C ALA A 54 9.01 15.13 2.95
N GLU A 55 7.86 14.49 2.75
CA GLU A 55 7.71 13.03 2.68
C GLU A 55 7.07 12.64 1.35
N GLY A 56 7.67 11.68 0.64
CA GLY A 56 7.05 11.05 -0.52
C GLY A 56 6.19 9.86 -0.08
N LEU A 57 4.91 9.89 -0.43
CA LEU A 57 3.95 8.86 -0.07
C LEU A 57 3.39 8.20 -1.34
N PRO A 58 3.63 6.88 -1.53
CA PRO A 58 2.99 6.10 -2.57
C PRO A 58 1.47 6.08 -2.40
N CYS A 59 0.79 6.47 -3.47
CA CYS A 59 -0.66 6.53 -3.56
C CYS A 59 -1.15 5.90 -4.86
N ARG A 60 -2.36 5.35 -4.82
CA ARG A 60 -3.07 4.89 -6.01
C ARG A 60 -4.08 5.94 -6.45
N PRO A 61 -4.03 6.46 -7.70
CA PRO A 61 -5.10 7.29 -8.23
C PRO A 61 -6.42 6.50 -8.24
N VAL A 62 -7.48 7.12 -7.73
CA VAL A 62 -8.87 6.62 -7.77
C VAL A 62 -9.76 7.73 -8.34
N ALA A 63 -11.02 7.41 -8.65
CA ALA A 63 -11.91 8.32 -9.37
C ALA A 63 -11.96 9.76 -8.79
N ASP A 64 -11.98 9.90 -7.47
CA ASP A 64 -12.17 11.19 -6.79
C ASP A 64 -10.92 11.73 -6.06
N GLY A 65 -9.78 11.03 -6.15
CA GLY A 65 -8.59 11.37 -5.37
C GLY A 65 -7.50 10.31 -5.40
N PHE A 66 -6.80 10.16 -4.28
CA PHE A 66 -5.64 9.30 -4.13
C PHE A 66 -5.79 8.43 -2.89
N GLU A 67 -5.67 7.12 -3.05
CA GLU A 67 -5.67 6.16 -1.94
C GLU A 67 -4.25 5.96 -1.40
N VAL A 68 -4.07 6.13 -0.09
CA VAL A 68 -2.79 5.94 0.61
C VAL A 68 -2.44 4.45 0.69
N LEU A 69 -1.24 4.06 0.28
CA LEU A 69 -0.85 2.64 0.17
C LEU A 69 0.09 2.15 1.27
N VAL A 70 0.80 3.04 1.94
CA VAL A 70 1.78 2.72 2.99
C VAL A 70 1.60 3.64 4.18
N PRO A 71 1.94 3.20 5.40
CA PRO A 71 1.79 4.05 6.59
C PRO A 71 2.77 5.23 6.51
N PRO A 72 2.31 6.49 6.63
CA PRO A 72 3.16 7.67 6.56
C PRO A 72 4.13 7.75 7.73
N LEU A 73 5.37 8.17 7.49
CA LEU A 73 6.43 8.31 8.49
C LEU A 73 6.33 9.62 9.28
N PHE A 74 5.86 10.70 8.67
CA PHE A 74 5.84 12.04 9.24
C PHE A 74 4.58 12.85 8.90
N VAL A 75 3.83 12.49 7.85
CA VAL A 75 2.52 13.09 7.58
C VAL A 75 1.51 12.61 8.63
N LYS A 76 0.94 13.55 9.38
CA LYS A 76 -0.10 13.28 10.38
C LYS A 76 -1.48 13.21 9.72
N GLY A 77 -2.43 12.54 10.37
CA GLY A 77 -3.82 12.54 9.93
C GLY A 77 -4.14 11.63 8.73
N LEU A 78 -3.18 10.84 8.24
CA LEU A 78 -3.35 9.88 7.15
C LEU A 78 -3.01 8.46 7.59
N ALA A 79 -3.81 7.51 7.14
CA ALA A 79 -3.58 6.08 7.32
C ALA A 79 -3.78 5.32 6.00
N VAL A 80 -3.28 4.08 5.94
CA VAL A 80 -3.42 3.22 4.75
C VAL A 80 -4.89 3.01 4.42
N GLY A 81 -5.21 3.07 3.12
CA GLY A 81 -6.56 2.95 2.59
C GLY A 81 -7.39 4.22 2.64
N ASP A 82 -6.87 5.31 3.23
CA ASP A 82 -7.53 6.62 3.15
C ASP A 82 -7.56 7.09 1.71
N VAL A 83 -8.70 7.63 1.28
CA VAL A 83 -8.83 8.35 0.03
C VAL A 83 -8.83 9.83 0.31
N ILE A 84 -7.84 10.54 -0.24
CA ILE A 84 -7.65 11.97 -0.08
C ILE A 84 -7.84 12.73 -1.38
N ARG A 85 -8.19 14.00 -1.30
CA ARG A 85 -8.11 14.95 -2.41
C ARG A 85 -7.11 16.04 -2.07
N VAL A 86 -6.14 16.23 -2.95
CA VAL A 86 -5.20 17.35 -2.87
C VAL A 86 -5.97 18.65 -3.14
N LYS A 87 -5.87 19.61 -2.22
CA LYS A 87 -6.50 20.93 -2.32
C LYS A 87 -5.56 21.98 -2.87
N SER A 88 -4.31 21.96 -2.43
CA SER A 88 -3.27 22.88 -2.88
C SER A 88 -1.90 22.22 -2.90
N GLU A 89 -1.07 22.70 -3.83
CA GLU A 89 0.33 22.33 -3.96
C GLU A 89 1.18 23.58 -4.13
N VAL A 90 2.38 23.57 -3.55
CA VAL A 90 3.40 24.59 -3.74
C VAL A 90 4.69 23.90 -4.15
N ASN A 91 5.27 24.30 -5.29
CA ASN A 91 6.49 23.69 -5.84
C ASN A 91 6.41 22.15 -6.00
N GLY A 92 5.24 21.63 -6.37
CA GLY A 92 5.01 20.18 -6.53
C GLY A 92 4.92 19.40 -5.21
N GLN A 93 4.76 20.09 -4.08
CA GLN A 93 4.51 19.49 -2.78
C GLN A 93 3.08 19.79 -2.33
N VAL A 94 2.37 18.76 -1.90
CA VAL A 94 1.05 18.85 -1.27
C VAL A 94 1.19 19.63 0.03
N THR A 95 0.50 20.77 0.11
CA THR A 95 0.45 21.62 1.31
C THR A 95 -0.89 21.53 2.02
N GLU A 96 -1.94 21.15 1.32
CA GLU A 96 -3.29 21.00 1.87
C GLU A 96 -4.04 19.88 1.15
N TRP A 97 -4.78 19.10 1.91
CA TRP A 97 -5.62 18.01 1.42
C TRP A 97 -6.87 17.87 2.29
N GLU A 98 -7.88 17.19 1.75
CA GLU A 98 -9.03 16.72 2.52
C GLU A 98 -9.13 15.20 2.44
N THR A 99 -9.54 14.55 3.53
CA THR A 99 -9.87 13.12 3.53
C THR A 99 -11.30 12.94 3.02
N LEU A 100 -11.46 12.34 1.85
CA LEU A 100 -12.77 12.03 1.27
C LEU A 100 -13.40 10.79 1.90
N ARG A 101 -12.56 9.79 2.20
CA ARG A 101 -12.97 8.56 2.86
C ARG A 101 -11.85 8.06 3.75
N ALA A 102 -12.10 8.00 5.05
CA ALA A 102 -11.20 7.35 5.99
C ALA A 102 -11.33 5.83 5.86
N SER A 103 -10.21 5.12 5.96
CA SER A 103 -10.21 3.68 6.24
C SER A 103 -10.53 3.40 7.71
N ALA A 104 -10.62 2.13 8.09
CA ALA A 104 -10.74 1.73 9.49
C ALA A 104 -9.37 1.52 10.17
N ASN A 105 -8.26 1.67 9.44
CA ASN A 105 -6.92 1.42 9.97
C ASN A 105 -6.42 2.58 10.83
N SER A 106 -5.55 2.27 11.80
CA SER A 106 -4.79 3.25 12.56
C SER A 106 -3.36 3.37 12.01
N THR A 107 -2.70 4.49 12.29
CA THR A 107 -1.26 4.66 12.07
C THR A 107 -0.59 4.92 13.42
N VAL A 108 0.42 4.10 13.73
CA VAL A 108 1.21 4.18 14.95
C VAL A 108 2.66 4.42 14.57
N TRP A 109 3.31 5.40 15.20
CA TRP A 109 4.74 5.64 15.05
C TRP A 109 5.50 5.04 16.22
N LEU A 110 6.61 4.37 15.91
CA LEU A 110 7.64 3.95 16.85
C LEU A 110 8.85 4.86 16.66
N MET A 111 9.22 5.59 17.70
CA MET A 111 10.44 6.40 17.75
C MET A 111 11.48 5.60 18.52
N VAL A 112 12.62 5.32 17.88
CA VAL A 112 13.57 4.31 18.35
C VAL A 112 14.93 4.96 18.64
N GLN A 113 15.52 4.61 19.77
CA GLN A 113 16.85 5.03 20.20
C GLN A 113 17.68 3.85 20.67
N GLY A 114 18.81 3.60 19.99
CA GLY A 114 19.84 2.65 20.46
C GLY A 114 19.44 1.17 20.47
N VAL A 115 18.34 0.78 19.84
CA VAL A 115 17.89 -0.62 19.74
C VAL A 115 17.50 -0.97 18.29
N ASP A 116 17.57 -2.26 17.94
CA ASP A 116 17.10 -2.79 16.65
C ASP A 116 15.75 -3.49 16.87
N LEU A 117 14.71 -3.02 16.17
CA LEU A 117 13.34 -3.56 16.24
C LEU A 117 13.01 -4.52 15.09
N ARG A 118 14.00 -5.02 14.33
CA ARG A 118 13.73 -5.84 13.15
C ARG A 118 12.82 -7.05 13.45
N GLN A 119 13.07 -7.74 14.56
CA GLN A 119 12.27 -8.91 14.96
C GLN A 119 10.83 -8.50 15.30
N GLU A 120 10.66 -7.44 16.09
CA GLU A 120 9.34 -6.91 16.47
C GLU A 120 8.54 -6.47 15.24
N LEU A 121 9.19 -5.81 14.29
CA LEU A 121 8.56 -5.42 13.03
C LEU A 121 8.19 -6.63 12.16
N ASP A 122 9.00 -7.69 12.14
CA ASP A 122 8.67 -8.96 11.48
C ASP A 122 7.46 -9.63 12.13
N GLU A 123 7.41 -9.66 13.47
CA GLU A 123 6.27 -10.18 14.25
C GLU A 123 4.99 -9.38 13.98
N LEU A 124 5.07 -8.05 13.93
CA LEU A 124 3.93 -7.20 13.59
C LEU A 124 3.45 -7.43 12.15
N ARG A 125 4.37 -7.57 11.19
CA ARG A 125 4.01 -7.93 9.81
C ARG A 125 3.32 -9.29 9.73
N ALA A 126 3.75 -10.26 10.54
CA ALA A 126 3.10 -11.57 10.61
C ALA A 126 1.66 -11.51 11.16
N LEU A 127 1.34 -10.48 11.94
CA LEU A 127 -0.03 -10.19 12.43
C LEU A 127 -0.89 -9.42 11.41
N GLY A 128 -0.34 -9.09 10.24
CA GLY A 128 -1.05 -8.39 9.17
C GLY A 128 -0.82 -6.88 9.15
N CYS A 129 0.04 -6.33 10.01
CA CYS A 129 0.44 -4.93 9.90
C CYS A 129 1.30 -4.70 8.65
N ASN A 130 1.20 -3.51 8.08
CA ASN A 130 2.21 -3.00 7.13
C ASN A 130 3.13 -2.03 7.87
N THR A 131 4.40 -1.93 7.45
CA THR A 131 5.40 -1.12 8.15
C THR A 131 6.25 -0.32 7.16
N SER A 132 6.44 0.97 7.44
CA SER A 132 7.42 1.83 6.77
C SER A 132 8.54 2.16 7.76
N SER A 133 9.78 2.31 7.26
CA SER A 133 10.93 2.66 8.09
C SER A 133 11.68 3.84 7.50
N PHE A 134 12.00 4.82 8.32
CA PHE A 134 12.89 5.90 7.92
C PHE A 134 14.34 5.40 7.85
N PRO A 135 15.17 5.84 6.88
CA PRO A 135 16.57 5.46 6.80
C PRO A 135 17.31 5.72 8.13
N GLY A 136 17.98 4.69 8.66
CA GLY A 136 18.65 4.72 9.96
C GLY A 136 17.86 4.05 11.10
N GLY A 137 16.56 3.80 10.91
CA GLY A 137 15.76 3.01 11.86
C GLY A 137 15.27 3.77 13.09
N GLN A 138 15.55 5.07 13.21
CA GLN A 138 15.04 5.89 14.31
C GLN A 138 13.51 6.11 14.30
N VAL A 139 12.84 5.87 13.17
CA VAL A 139 11.38 5.99 13.06
C VAL A 139 10.82 4.84 12.23
N HIS A 140 9.80 4.19 12.77
CA HIS A 140 8.96 3.24 12.05
C HIS A 140 7.51 3.70 12.11
N SER A 141 6.79 3.52 11.01
CA SER A 141 5.35 3.76 10.95
C SER A 141 4.63 2.44 10.68
N ILE A 142 3.61 2.16 11.47
CA ILE A 142 2.87 0.91 11.47
C ILE A 142 1.44 1.21 11.05
N ASP A 143 1.02 0.59 9.95
CA ASP A 143 -0.38 0.46 9.58
C ASP A 143 -0.98 -0.67 10.41
N VAL A 144 -1.95 -0.34 11.25
CA VAL A 144 -2.60 -1.30 12.14
C VAL A 144 -4.00 -1.55 11.61
N PRO A 145 -4.28 -2.74 11.04
CA PRO A 145 -5.62 -3.08 10.58
C PRO A 145 -6.65 -3.01 11.71
N SER A 146 -7.88 -2.65 11.38
CA SER A 146 -9.01 -2.64 12.33
C SER A 146 -9.32 -4.01 12.94
N SER A 147 -8.88 -5.10 12.30
CA SER A 147 -9.09 -6.48 12.76
C SER A 147 -8.09 -6.93 13.84
N LEU A 148 -6.95 -6.26 13.99
CA LEU A 148 -5.94 -6.62 15.00
C LEU A 148 -6.26 -5.90 16.30
N ALA A 149 -6.11 -6.48 17.50
CA ALA A 149 -6.28 -5.73 18.76
C ALA A 149 -5.02 -4.87 19.06
N ILE A 150 -5.14 -3.77 19.81
CA ILE A 150 -3.98 -2.88 20.02
C ILE A 150 -3.05 -3.47 21.07
N GLU A 151 -3.65 -4.13 22.04
CA GLU A 151 -3.00 -4.91 23.06
C GLU A 151 -2.11 -6.00 22.43
N GLU A 152 -2.48 -6.53 21.26
CA GLU A 152 -1.63 -7.45 20.51
C GLU A 152 -0.38 -6.77 19.97
N LEU A 153 -0.48 -5.53 19.46
CA LEU A 153 0.67 -4.74 19.03
C LEU A 153 1.55 -4.35 20.23
N GLU A 154 0.95 -3.82 21.29
CA GLU A 154 1.66 -3.38 22.50
C GLU A 154 2.35 -4.55 23.18
N SER A 155 1.73 -5.74 23.25
CA SER A 155 2.35 -6.94 23.83
C SER A 155 3.63 -7.39 23.12
N ARG A 156 3.88 -6.95 21.88
CA ARG A 156 5.14 -7.24 21.17
C ARG A 156 6.28 -6.33 21.62
N LEU A 157 5.96 -5.20 22.25
CA LEU A 157 6.91 -4.21 22.73
C LEU A 157 6.98 -4.18 24.27
N ASP A 158 5.92 -4.60 24.95
CA ASP A 158 5.78 -4.52 26.40
C ASP A 158 6.89 -5.27 27.14
N GLY A 159 7.46 -4.60 28.14
CA GLY A 159 8.57 -5.11 28.97
C GLY A 159 9.91 -5.34 28.24
N LYS A 160 10.01 -5.11 26.93
CA LYS A 160 11.25 -5.31 26.16
C LYS A 160 12.18 -4.08 26.13
N TYR A 161 11.60 -2.89 26.17
CA TYR A 161 12.31 -1.62 25.99
C TYR A 161 11.85 -0.59 27.02
N SER A 162 12.74 0.35 27.38
CA SER A 162 12.32 1.54 28.12
C SER A 162 11.63 2.55 27.20
N GLU A 163 10.88 3.51 27.77
CA GLU A 163 10.28 4.62 27.03
C GLU A 163 11.33 5.51 26.32
N GLU A 164 12.57 5.54 26.83
CA GLU A 164 13.68 6.25 26.19
C GLU A 164 14.18 5.52 24.93
N GLN A 165 14.06 4.19 24.90
CA GLN A 165 14.50 3.36 23.78
C GLN A 165 13.42 3.25 22.70
N VAL A 166 12.16 3.13 23.09
CA VAL A 166 11.02 3.03 22.18
C VAL A 166 9.86 3.85 22.74
N ALA A 167 9.46 4.88 22.01
CA ALA A 167 8.28 5.68 22.32
C ALA A 167 7.22 5.53 21.21
N LEU A 168 5.94 5.50 21.60
CA LEU A 168 4.81 5.40 20.68
C LEU A 168 4.16 6.76 20.46
N ALA A 169 3.70 7.00 19.24
CA ALA A 169 2.78 8.10 18.93
C ALA A 169 1.65 7.61 18.02
N TYR A 170 0.48 8.24 18.14
CA TYR A 170 -0.75 7.85 17.44
C TYR A 170 -1.22 8.96 16.48
N PRO A 171 -0.51 9.20 15.35
CA PRO A 171 -0.88 10.23 14.39
C PRO A 171 -2.27 10.04 13.78
N VAL A 172 -2.77 8.80 13.75
CA VAL A 172 -4.16 8.46 13.42
C VAL A 172 -4.62 7.30 14.29
N TRP A 173 -5.65 7.54 15.10
CA TRP A 173 -6.30 6.53 15.93
C TRP A 173 -7.76 6.37 15.52
N ARG A 174 -8.18 5.14 15.18
CA ARG A 174 -9.55 4.86 14.67
C ARG A 174 -10.32 3.81 15.45
N ARG A 175 -9.87 3.49 16.66
CA ARG A 175 -10.55 2.51 17.50
C ARG A 175 -11.52 3.20 18.43
N GLU A 176 -12.64 2.55 18.67
CA GLU A 176 -13.55 2.92 19.76
C GLU A 176 -12.94 2.40 21.06
N ASP A 177 -12.97 3.25 22.10
CA ASP A 177 -12.52 2.92 23.47
C ASP A 177 -13.45 1.90 24.15
#